data_AF-A0A5K1GS63-F1
#
_entry.id   AF-A0A5K1GS63-F1
#
_cell.length_a   1.000
_cell.length_b   1.000
_cell.length_c   1.000
_cell.angle_alpha   90.00
_cell.angle_beta   90.00
_cell.angle_gamma   90.00
#
_symmetry.space_group_name_H-M   'P 1'
#
loop_
_entity.id
_entity.type
_entity.pdbx_description
1 polymer ?
#
loop_
_entity_poly.entity_id
_entity_poly.type
_entity_poly.pdbx_seq_one_letter_code
_entity_poly.pdbx_strand_id
1 'polypeptide(L)' 'MRTICDVCEGAPAILFCAADEAALCRACDEK' A
#
# COMPACT_ATOMS: atom_id res chain seq x y z
N MET A 1 -3.88 4.88 -13.26
CA MET A 1 -4.28 5.14 -11.87
C MET A 1 -3.05 4.89 -11.02
N ARG A 2 -2.51 5.90 -10.31
CA ARG A 2 -1.32 5.74 -9.47
C ARG A 2 -1.81 5.66 -8.02
N THR A 3 -2.04 4.45 -7.55
CA THR A 3 -2.51 4.20 -6.18
C THR A 3 -1.35 4.46 -5.22
N ILE A 4 -1.61 5.20 -4.14
CA ILE A 4 -0.64 5.52 -3.08
C ILE A 4 -0.88 4.56 -1.92
N CYS A 5 0.15 4.31 -1.12
CA CYS A 5 0.01 3.47 0.06
C CYS A 5 -0.98 4.09 1.06
N ASP A 6 -2.01 3.35 1.43
CA ASP A 6 -3.04 3.79 2.38
C ASP A 6 -2.51 3.98 3.81
N VAL A 7 -1.35 3.39 4.14
CA VAL A 7 -0.75 3.48 5.48
C VAL A 7 0.13 4.72 5.65
N CYS A 8 1.01 5.01 4.70
CA CYS A 8 1.97 6.10 4.83
C CYS A 8 1.66 7.31 3.95
N GLU A 9 0.72 7.18 3.01
CA GLU A 9 0.21 8.24 2.12
C GLU A 9 1.29 8.97 1.29
N GLY A 10 2.53 8.46 1.27
CA GLY A 10 3.69 9.12 0.66
C GLY A 10 4.44 8.28 -0.37
N ALA A 11 4.26 6.95 -0.36
CA ALA A 11 4.90 6.04 -1.29
C ALA A 11 3.88 5.44 -2.27
N PRO A 12 4.26 5.15 -3.52
CA PRO A 12 3.37 4.44 -4.44
C PRO A 12 3.04 3.06 -3.89
N ALA A 13 1.75 2.70 -3.91
CA ALA A 13 1.33 1.34 -3.61
C ALA A 13 1.80 0.42 -4.74
N ILE A 14 2.38 -0.71 -4.35
CA ILE A 14 2.92 -1.72 -5.27
C ILE A 14 2.24 -3.08 -5.09
N LEU A 15 1.45 -3.23 -4.03
CA LEU A 15 0.65 -4.42 -3.74
C LEU A 15 -0.70 -4.01 -3.16
N PHE A 16 -1.66 -4.91 -3.26
CA PHE A 16 -3.00 -4.76 -2.71
C PHE A 16 -3.28 -5.94 -1.77
N CYS A 17 -3.51 -5.65 -0.50
CA CYS A 17 -3.95 -6.65 0.47
C CYS A 17 -5.46 -6.84 0.30
N ALA A 18 -5.88 -8.03 -0.15
CA ALA A 18 -7.29 -8.33 -0.31
C ALA A 18 -8.02 -8.55 1.02
N ALA A 19 -7.31 -8.87 2.10
CA ALA A 19 -7.90 -9.08 3.42
C ALA A 19 -8.34 -7.75 4.05
N ASP A 20 -7.53 -6.71 3.89
CA ASP A 20 -7.76 -5.37 4.44
C ASP A 20 -8.31 -4.37 3.39
N GLU A 21 -8.50 -4.83 2.15
CA GLU A 21 -8.86 -4.01 0.99
C GLU A 21 -7.97 -2.76 0.84
N ALA A 22 -6.68 -2.90 1.16
CA ALA A 22 -5.72 -1.79 1.28
C ALA A 22 -4.58 -1.90 0.26
N ALA A 23 -4.23 -0.77 -0.35
CA ALA A 23 -3.07 -0.62 -1.21
C ALA A 23 -1.84 -0.26 -0.37
N LEU A 24 -0.78 -1.06 -0.47
CA LEU A 24 0.40 -0.96 0.40
C LEU A 24 1.67 -0.76 -0.43
N CYS A 25 2.64 -0.03 0.14
CA CYS A 25 4.01 -0.02 -0.37
C CYS A 25 4.81 -1.17 0.27
N ARG A 26 5.95 -1.56 -0.33
CA ARG A 26 6.82 -2.61 0.25
C ARG A 26 7.16 -2.36 1.71
N ALA A 27 7.53 -1.13 2.05
CA ALA A 27 7.98 -0.80 3.40
C ALA A 27 6.88 -0.93 4.47
N CYS A 28 5.60 -0.73 4.11
CA CYS A 28 4.47 -0.88 5.02
C CYS A 28 3.94 -2.32 5.08
N ASP A 29 4.21 -3.13 4.06
CA ASP A 29 3.86 -4.56 4.02
C ASP A 29 4.88 -5.42 4.78
N GLU A 30 6.16 -5.05 4.74
CA GLU A 30 7.25 -5.75 5.45
C GLU A 30 7.31 -5.47 6.97
N LYS A 31 6.30 -4.78 7.52
CA LYS A 31 6.25 -4.30 8.92
C LYS A 31 5.26 -5.10 9.75
#